data_AF-A0A4R6Y5X4-F1
#
_entry.id   AF-A0A4R6Y5X4-F1
#
_cell.length_a   1.000
_cell.length_b   1.000
_cell.length_c   1.000
_cell.angle_alpha   90.00
_cell.angle_beta   90.00
_cell.angle_gamma   90.00
#
_symmetry.space_group_name_H-M   'P 1'
#
loop_
_entity.id
_entity.type
_entity.pdbx_description
1 polymer ?
#
loop_
_entity_poly.entity_id
_entity_poly.type
_entity_poly.pdbx_seq_one_letter_code
_entity_poly.pdbx_strand_id
1 'polypeptide(L)' 'MSKGIVYRVQPSWKRAGTLDNETYLRWYAESVSDPDAFWGAHGRRIDWFRPYTVVKNASFEGEVSIRWFEDG' A
#
# COMPACT_ATOMS: atom_id res chain seq x y z
N MET A 1 -23.86 -18.91 -8.00
CA MET A 1 -23.16 -17.64 -7.72
C MET A 1 -24.13 -16.51 -8.00
N SER A 2 -24.60 -15.79 -6.98
CA SER A 2 -25.48 -14.64 -7.18
C SER A 2 -24.71 -13.56 -7.95
N LYS A 3 -25.31 -13.04 -9.02
CA LYS A 3 -24.74 -11.95 -9.82
C LYS A 3 -24.85 -10.68 -8.97
N GLY A 4 -23.77 -10.31 -8.28
CA GLY A 4 -23.73 -9.12 -7.44
C GLY A 4 -24.05 -7.87 -8.27
N ILE A 5 -24.89 -6.99 -7.73
CA ILE A 5 -25.13 -5.68 -8.35
C ILE A 5 -23.83 -4.87 -8.24
N VAL A 6 -23.28 -4.45 -9.38
CA VAL A 6 -22.09 -3.61 -9.43
C VAL A 6 -22.51 -2.16 -9.64
N TYR A 7 -22.25 -1.31 -8.64
CA TYR A 7 -22.44 0.14 -8.76
C TYR A 7 -21.18 0.77 -9.38
N ARG A 8 -21.38 1.48 -10.49
CA ARG A 8 -20.29 2.19 -11.16
C ARG A 8 -19.91 3.44 -10.38
N VAL A 9 -18.62 3.77 -10.41
CA VAL A 9 -18.10 5.03 -9.84
C VAL A 9 -18.76 6.20 -10.56
N GLN A 10 -19.27 7.17 -9.79
CA GLN A 10 -19.90 8.35 -10.35
C GLN A 10 -18.89 9.23 -11.10
N PRO A 11 -19.28 9.93 -12.18
CA PRO A 11 -18.36 10.78 -12.94
C PRO A 11 -17.67 11.87 -12.10
N SER A 12 -18.36 12.44 -11.11
CA SER A 12 -17.79 13.41 -10.16
C SER A 12 -16.64 12.82 -9.35
N TRP A 13 -16.81 11.59 -8.85
CA TRP A 13 -15.79 10.88 -8.08
C TRP A 13 -14.63 10.42 -8.94
N LYS A 14 -14.90 9.97 -10.18
CA LYS A 14 -13.84 9.61 -11.12
C LYS A 14 -12.92 10.79 -11.43
N ARG A 15 -13.46 12.01 -11.49
CA ARG A 15 -12.67 13.23 -11.72
C ARG A 15 -11.91 13.71 -10.48
N ALA A 16 -12.50 13.55 -9.30
CA ALA A 16 -11.90 14.02 -8.05
C ALA A 16 -10.97 13.01 -7.38
N GLY A 17 -11.05 11.73 -7.78
CA GLY A 17 -10.26 10.65 -7.22
C GLY A 17 -8.77 10.79 -7.55
N THR A 18 -7.92 10.48 -6.56
CA THR A 18 -6.47 10.46 -6.73
C THR A 18 -5.94 9.16 -7.34
N LEU A 19 -6.82 8.17 -7.49
CA LEU A 19 -6.53 6.85 -8.06
C LEU A 19 -7.69 6.40 -8.94
N ASP A 20 -7.35 5.71 -10.02
CA ASP A 20 -8.29 4.94 -10.82
C ASP A 20 -8.02 3.44 -10.68
N ASN A 21 -8.86 2.62 -11.32
CA ASN A 21 -8.78 1.16 -11.21
C ASN A 21 -7.45 0.60 -11.75
N GLU A 22 -6.93 1.16 -12.84
CA GLU A 22 -5.69 0.69 -13.44
C GLU A 22 -4.50 0.99 -12.52
N THR A 23 -4.43 2.22 -12.01
CA THR A 23 -3.40 2.65 -11.06
C THR A 23 -3.48 1.84 -9.77
N TYR A 24 -4.69 1.61 -9.25
CA TYR A 24 -4.91 0.76 -8.09
C TYR A 24 -4.37 -0.66 -8.30
N LEU A 25 -4.73 -1.32 -9.41
CA LEU A 25 -4.30 -2.70 -9.67
C LEU A 25 -2.79 -2.81 -9.79
N ARG A 26 -2.15 -1.83 -10.46
CA ARG A 26 -0.70 -1.77 -10.58
C ARG A 26 -0.03 -1.57 -9.22
N TRP A 27 -0.44 -0.54 -8.46
CA TRP A 27 0.13 -0.24 -7.15
C TRP A 27 -0.09 -1.37 -6.16
N TYR A 28 -1.25 -2.03 -6.19
CA TYR A 28 -1.53 -3.19 -5.36
C TYR A 28 -0.56 -4.32 -5.68
N ALA A 29 -0.38 -4.66 -6.96
CA ALA A 29 0.58 -5.69 -7.37
C ALA A 29 2.00 -5.37 -6.88
N GLU A 30 2.47 -4.14 -7.11
CA GLU A 30 3.79 -3.66 -6.67
C GLU A 30 3.95 -3.73 -5.14
N SER A 31 2.94 -3.27 -4.39
CA SER A 31 2.97 -3.25 -2.91
C SER A 31 3.11 -4.64 -2.27
N VAL A 32 2.69 -5.68 -2.99
CA VAL A 32 2.74 -7.07 -2.53
C VAL A 32 3.98 -7.77 -3.05
N SER A 33 4.37 -7.55 -4.31
CA SER A 33 5.53 -8.22 -4.92
C SER A 33 6.86 -7.66 -4.43
N ASP A 34 6.93 -6.35 -4.22
CA ASP A 34 8.12 -5.65 -3.70
C ASP A 34 7.70 -4.61 -2.64
N PRO A 35 7.37 -5.07 -1.42
CA PRO A 35 6.90 -4.19 -0.36
C PRO A 35 7.96 -3.16 0.05
N ASP A 36 9.25 -3.50 0.00
CA ASP A 36 10.32 -2.60 0.42
C ASP A 36 10.47 -1.42 -0.55
N ALA A 37 10.43 -1.66 -1.86
CA ALA A 37 10.47 -0.59 -2.84
C ALA A 37 9.21 0.30 -2.77
N PHE A 38 8.02 -0.32 -2.77
CA PHE A 38 6.76 0.42 -2.79
C PHE A 38 6.55 1.23 -1.50
N TRP A 39 6.61 0.57 -0.34
CA TRP A 39 6.39 1.23 0.95
C TRP A 39 7.57 2.11 1.35
N GLY A 40 8.79 1.78 0.91
CA GLY A 40 9.97 2.63 1.11
C GLY A 40 9.85 3.99 0.42
N ALA A 41 9.26 4.04 -0.78
CA ALA A 41 8.94 5.30 -1.45
C ALA A 41 7.77 6.02 -0.75
N HIS A 42 6.71 5.28 -0.39
CA HIS A 42 5.51 5.86 0.20
C HIS A 42 5.69 6.32 1.65
N GLY A 43 6.63 5.76 2.41
CA GLY A 43 6.91 6.17 3.80
C GLY A 43 7.59 7.54 3.90
N ARG A 44 8.21 8.01 2.82
CA ARG A 44 8.87 9.34 2.74
C ARG A 44 7.90 10.52 2.68
N ARG A 45 6.59 10.25 2.60
CA ARG A 45 5.56 11.30 2.68
C ARG A 45 5.37 11.85 4.10
N ILE A 46 5.97 11.18 5.10
CA ILE A 46 5.98 11.58 6.50
C ILE A 46 7.37 12.16 6.78
N ASP A 47 7.43 13.21 7.59
CA ASP A 47 8.69 13.75 8.07
C ASP A 47 9.25 12.86 9.19
N TRP A 48 10.45 12.35 8.97
CA TRP A 48 11.16 11.50 9.92
C TRP A 48 12.28 12.28 10.59
N PHE A 49 12.45 12.11 11.90
CA PHE A 49 13.63 12.63 12.59
C PHE A 49 14.90 11.88 12.16
N ARG A 50 14.78 10.57 11.91
CA ARG A 50 15.84 9.73 11.35
C ARG A 50 15.30 8.98 10.12
N PRO A 51 16.00 9.00 8.97
CA PRO A 51 15.59 8.17 7.84
C PRO A 51 15.69 6.68 8.21
N TYR A 52 14.59 5.94 8.02
CA TYR A 52 14.60 4.48 8.13
C TYR A 52 15.40 3.84 7.00
N THR A 53 15.94 2.65 7.26
CA THR A 53 16.57 1.78 6.26
C THR A 53 15.83 0.45 6.12
N VAL A 54 15.09 0.02 7.14
CA VAL A 54 14.32 -1.23 7.14
C VAL A 54 12.84 -0.93 6.96
N VAL A 55 12.29 -1.22 5.78
CA VAL A 55 10.88 -0.95 5.47
C VAL A 55 9.95 -1.98 6.11
N LYS A 56 10.11 -3.27 5.80
CA LYS A 56 9.28 -4.35 6.33
C LYS A 56 10.12 -5.45 6.99
N ASN A 57 9.81 -5.74 8.25
CA ASN A 57 10.33 -6.89 8.99
C ASN A 57 9.18 -7.57 9.74
N ALA A 58 8.39 -8.36 9.02
CA ALA A 58 7.15 -8.95 9.54
C ALA A 58 6.99 -10.42 9.15
N SER A 59 6.73 -11.27 10.15
CA SER A 59 6.40 -12.69 10.03
C SER A 59 5.16 -13.00 10.85
N PHE A 60 4.25 -13.79 10.27
CA PHE A 60 3.11 -14.38 10.97
C PHE A 60 3.38 -15.82 11.42
N GLU A 61 4.60 -16.32 11.19
CA GLU A 61 5.02 -17.67 11.54
C GLU A 61 5.86 -17.66 12.82
N GLY A 62 5.78 -18.74 13.61
CA GLY A 62 6.57 -18.90 14.83
C GLY A 62 6.21 -17.88 15.92
N GLU A 63 7.23 -17.31 16.56
CA GLU A 63 7.02 -16.12 17.39
C GLU A 63 6.68 -14.93 16.49
N VAL A 64 5.41 -14.55 16.49
CA VAL A 64 4.89 -13.48 15.65
C VAL A 64 5.63 -12.17 15.95
N SER A 65 6.28 -11.62 14.94
CA SER A 65 6.98 -10.34 14.99
C SER A 65 6.58 -9.52 13.77
N ILE A 66 6.09 -8.31 14.00
CA ILE A 66 5.62 -7.41 12.93
C ILE A 66 6.19 -6.03 13.20
N ARG A 67 7.17 -5.62 12.39
CA ARG A 67 7.87 -4.34 12.52
C ARG A 67 7.98 -3.69 11.15
N TRP A 68 7.76 -2.38 11.11
CA TRP A 68 7.80 -1.56 9.89
C TRP A 68 8.57 -0.29 10.18
N PHE A 69 9.45 0.12 9.28
CA PHE A 69 10.28 1.34 9.42
C PHE A 69 11.02 1.37 10.77
N GLU A 70 11.51 0.23 11.22
CA GLU A 70 11.83 -0.01 12.64
C GLU A 70 13.03 0.77 13.18
N ASP A 71 13.78 1.40 12.30
CA ASP A 71 15.00 2.16 12.58
C ASP A 71 14.90 3.67 12.26
N GLY A 72 13.70 4.15 11.91
CA GLY A 72 13.38 5.56 11.64
C GLY A 72 12.80 6.34 12.81
#